data_AF-A0A362XBI3-F1
#
_entry.id   AF-A0A362XBI3-F1
#
_cell.length_a   1.000
_cell.length_b   1.000
_cell.length_c   1.000
_cell.angle_alpha   90.00
_cell.angle_beta   90.00
_cell.angle_gamma   90.00
#
_symmetry.space_group_name_H-M   'P 1'
#
loop_
_entity.id
_entity.type
_entity.pdbx_description
1 polymer ?
#
loop_
_entity_poly.entity_id
_entity_poly.type
_entity_poly.pdbx_seq_one_letter_code
_entity_poly.pdbx_strand_id
1 'polypeptide(L)'
;MLASRTLYQRTLNICELTEKVSQASACQPRLKSFSLELSNHLVSDSILLKSSIHNALSKDLSFHGQGKIVQFALILVRNLQYYLKGLEYDASLPSDYTKAILDELRKYQRYLSMNHKRWSSLIN
;
A
#
# COMPACT_ATOMS: atom_id res chain seq x y z
N MET A 1 9.30 19.73 1.54
CA MET A 1 8.61 19.44 0.26
C MET A 1 9.23 18.31 -0.59
N LEU A 2 10.54 18.00 -0.53
CA LEU A 2 11.08 16.87 -1.33
C LEU A 2 10.63 15.48 -0.83
N ALA A 3 10.53 15.28 0.50
CA ALA A 3 10.06 14.03 1.09
C ALA A 3 8.60 13.69 0.72
N SER A 4 7.73 14.70 0.58
CA SER A 4 6.34 14.50 0.20
C SER A 4 6.20 14.01 -1.25
N ARG A 5 7.00 14.54 -2.18
CA ARG A 5 6.96 14.12 -3.58
C ARG A 5 7.43 12.67 -3.76
N THR A 6 8.50 12.28 -3.07
CA THR A 6 8.98 10.88 -3.09
C THR A 6 7.98 9.93 -2.43
N LEU A 7 7.35 10.32 -1.31
CA LEU A 7 6.29 9.54 -0.67
C LEU A 7 5.13 9.33 -1.64
N TYR A 8 4.65 10.41 -2.28
CA TYR A 8 3.55 10.34 -3.23
C TYR A 8 3.88 9.44 -4.41
N GLN A 9 5.06 9.58 -5.02
CA GLN A 9 5.47 8.75 -6.15
C GLN A 9 5.56 7.26 -5.79
N ARG A 10 6.12 6.91 -4.62
CA ARG A 10 6.15 5.52 -4.15
C ARG A 10 4.76 4.96 -3.92
N THR A 11 3.85 5.80 -3.43
CA THR A 11 2.44 5.42 -3.22
C THR A 11 1.76 5.12 -4.55
N LEU A 12 1.98 5.95 -5.57
CA LEU A 12 1.47 5.72 -6.93
C LEU A 12 1.99 4.40 -7.51
N ASN A 13 3.29 4.13 -7.39
CA ASN A 13 3.88 2.89 -7.89
C ASN A 13 3.26 1.65 -7.22
N ILE A 14 3.00 1.69 -5.91
CA ILE A 14 2.35 0.58 -5.21
C ILE A 14 0.93 0.36 -5.74
N CYS A 15 0.16 1.42 -5.95
CA CYS A 15 -1.20 1.31 -6.47
C CYS A 15 -1.22 0.73 -7.89
N GLU A 16 -0.33 1.21 -8.76
CA GLU A 16 -0.23 0.71 -10.13
C GLU A 16 0.16 -0.78 -10.17
N LEU A 17 1.09 -1.19 -9.31
CA LEU A 17 1.49 -2.59 -9.17
C LEU A 17 0.32 -3.46 -8.65
N THR A 18 -0.42 -2.94 -7.67
CA THR A 18 -1.60 -3.59 -7.09
C THR A 18 -2.67 -3.83 -8.15
N GLU A 19 -2.96 -2.82 -8.97
CA GLU A 19 -3.89 -2.91 -10.10
C GLU A 19 -3.43 -3.94 -11.15
N LYS A 20 -2.12 -4.00 -11.45
CA LYS A 20 -1.57 -5.02 -12.37
C LYS A 20 -1.74 -6.44 -11.85
N VAL A 21 -1.55 -6.68 -10.55
CA VAL A 21 -1.83 -8.00 -9.96
C VAL A 21 -3.31 -8.35 -10.01
N SER A 22 -4.19 -7.37 -9.83
CA SER A 22 -5.62 -7.57 -10.01
C SER A 22 -6.00 -7.93 -11.45
N GLN A 23 -5.45 -7.23 -12.44
CA GLN A 23 -5.68 -7.54 -13.85
C GLN A 23 -5.11 -8.90 -14.27
N ALA A 24 -3.90 -9.24 -13.81
CA ALA A 24 -3.27 -10.54 -14.05
C ALA A 24 -4.09 -11.68 -13.44
N SER A 25 -4.73 -11.44 -12.29
CA SER A 25 -5.73 -12.37 -11.77
C SER A 25 -6.91 -12.47 -12.75
N ALA A 26 -7.64 -11.40 -13.07
CA ALA A 26 -8.82 -11.47 -13.94
C ALA A 26 -8.62 -12.17 -15.31
N CYS A 27 -7.39 -12.20 -15.83
CA CYS A 27 -7.05 -12.86 -17.11
C CYS A 27 -6.94 -14.40 -17.04
N GLN A 28 -6.95 -15.02 -15.85
CA GLN A 28 -6.93 -16.48 -15.69
C GLN A 28 -8.34 -17.07 -15.56
N PRO A 29 -8.79 -17.96 -16.48
CA PRO A 29 -10.17 -18.44 -16.54
C PRO A 29 -10.59 -19.41 -15.41
N ARG A 30 -9.74 -19.66 -14.40
CA ARG A 30 -10.01 -20.58 -13.27
C ARG A 30 -9.72 -19.96 -11.90
N LEU A 31 -10.04 -18.69 -11.70
CA LEU A 31 -9.93 -18.11 -10.37
C LEU A 31 -11.09 -18.51 -9.47
N LYS A 32 -10.72 -18.99 -8.28
CA LYS A 32 -11.67 -19.21 -7.19
C LYS A 32 -12.22 -17.85 -6.74
N SER A 33 -13.51 -17.81 -6.38
CA SER A 33 -14.18 -16.60 -5.86
C SER A 33 -13.40 -15.87 -4.77
N PHE A 34 -12.72 -16.63 -3.90
CA PHE A 34 -11.86 -16.12 -2.83
C PHE A 34 -10.69 -15.25 -3.33
N SER A 35 -10.03 -15.65 -4.42
CA SER A 35 -8.92 -14.87 -5.00
C SER A 35 -9.42 -13.57 -5.66
N LEU A 36 -10.65 -13.56 -6.22
CA LEU A 36 -11.27 -12.35 -6.78
C LEU A 36 -11.65 -11.34 -5.68
N GLU A 37 -12.22 -11.83 -4.58
CA GLU A 37 -12.56 -11.00 -3.42
C GLU A 37 -11.31 -10.37 -2.77
N LEU A 38 -10.25 -11.15 -2.58
CA LEU A 38 -8.94 -10.66 -2.13
C LEU A 38 -8.34 -9.60 -3.05
N SER A 39 -8.44 -9.80 -4.36
CA SER A 39 -7.98 -8.86 -5.38
C SER A 39 -8.72 -7.51 -5.30
N ASN A 40 -10.04 -7.54 -5.10
CA ASN A 40 -10.85 -6.33 -4.95
C ASN A 40 -10.54 -5.55 -3.66
N HIS A 41 -10.30 -6.27 -2.54
CA HIS A 41 -9.84 -5.64 -1.30
C HIS A 41 -8.45 -5.00 -1.45
N LEU A 42 -7.54 -5.68 -2.15
CA LEU A 42 -6.20 -5.19 -2.44
C LEU A 42 -6.24 -3.87 -3.23
N VAL A 43 -7.08 -3.78 -4.26
CA VAL A 43 -7.29 -2.54 -5.04
C VAL A 43 -7.89 -1.44 -4.17
N SER A 44 -8.96 -1.74 -3.42
CA SER A 44 -9.65 -0.76 -2.58
C SER A 44 -8.73 -0.15 -1.51
N ASP A 45 -7.97 -0.98 -0.81
CA ASP A 45 -7.02 -0.53 0.22
C ASP A 45 -5.87 0.29 -0.37
N SER A 46 -5.44 0.00 -1.60
CA SER A 46 -4.42 0.80 -2.29
C SER A 46 -4.92 2.19 -2.68
N ILE A 47 -6.18 2.31 -3.14
CA ILE A 47 -6.81 3.60 -3.48
C ILE A 47 -6.96 4.47 -2.23
N LEU A 48 -7.35 3.85 -1.10
CA LEU A 48 -7.43 4.54 0.19
C LEU A 48 -6.05 5.03 0.64
N LEU A 49 -5.01 4.20 0.52
CA LEU A 49 -3.63 4.57 0.85
C LEU A 49 -3.15 5.78 0.03
N LYS A 50 -3.37 5.76 -1.30
CA LYS A 50 -3.08 6.87 -2.21
C LYS A 50 -3.78 8.15 -1.81
N SER A 51 -5.07 8.07 -1.52
CA SER A 51 -5.90 9.23 -1.20
C SER A 51 -5.54 9.83 0.16
N SER A 52 -5.33 9.00 1.18
CA SER A 52 -4.92 9.45 2.51
C SER A 52 -3.59 10.19 2.46
N ILE A 53 -2.61 9.65 1.72
CA ILE A 53 -1.30 10.29 1.61
C ILE A 53 -1.35 11.54 0.75
N HIS A 54 -2.08 11.52 -0.37
CA HIS A 54 -2.28 12.73 -1.15
C HIS A 54 -2.84 13.86 -0.28
N ASN A 55 -3.89 13.58 0.51
CA ASN A 55 -4.49 14.55 1.42
C ASN A 55 -3.55 15.00 2.54
N ALA A 56 -2.71 14.11 3.09
CA ALA A 56 -1.67 14.47 4.06
C ALA A 56 -0.67 15.48 3.49
N LEU A 57 -0.39 15.39 2.19
CA LEU A 57 0.64 16.18 1.53
C LEU A 57 0.10 17.46 0.88
N SER A 58 -1.17 17.48 0.49
CA SER A 58 -1.81 18.63 -0.18
C SER A 58 -2.49 19.60 0.80
N LYS A 59 -2.85 19.15 2.00
CA LYS A 59 -3.39 20.00 3.05
C LYS A 59 -2.29 20.33 4.06
N ASP A 60 -2.18 21.60 4.46
CA ASP A 60 -1.36 22.05 5.60
C ASP A 60 -1.93 21.54 6.92
N LEU A 61 -1.89 20.21 7.09
CA LEU A 61 -2.34 19.54 8.29
C LEU A 61 -1.32 19.77 9.40
N SER A 62 -1.83 19.95 10.62
CA SER A 62 -0.99 19.98 11.81
C SER A 62 -0.14 18.71 11.92
N PHE A 63 1.01 18.82 12.60
CA PHE A 63 1.91 17.67 12.83
C PHE A 63 1.17 16.44 13.38
N HIS A 64 0.22 16.66 14.30
CA HIS A 64 -0.63 15.60 14.84
C HIS A 64 -1.52 14.93 13.79
N GLY A 65 -2.11 15.71 12.87
CA GLY A 65 -2.90 15.19 11.74
C GLY A 65 -2.05 14.38 10.76
N GLN A 66 -0.82 14.85 10.47
CA GLN A 66 0.13 14.11 9.63
C GLN A 66 0.54 12.78 10.25
N GLY A 67 0.76 12.74 11.58
CA GLY A 67 1.06 11.52 12.34
C GLY A 67 -0.04 10.46 12.21
N LYS A 68 -1.31 10.84 12.39
CA LYS A 68 -2.47 9.95 12.24
C LYS A 68 -2.58 9.36 10.83
N ILE A 69 -2.31 10.16 9.79
CA ILE A 69 -2.36 9.69 8.41
C ILE A 69 -1.25 8.67 8.13
N VAL A 70 -0.03 8.90 8.62
CA VAL A 70 1.06 7.92 8.45
C VAL A 70 0.77 6.64 9.24
N GLN A 71 0.19 6.75 10.44
CA GLN A 71 -0.25 5.57 11.20
C GLN A 71 -1.30 4.75 10.42
N PHE A 72 -2.29 5.42 9.82
CA PHE A 72 -3.28 4.76 8.97
C PHE A 72 -2.64 4.12 7.72
N ALA A 73 -1.72 4.83 7.06
CA ALA A 73 -0.97 4.30 5.93
C ALA A 73 -0.15 3.06 6.29
N LEU A 74 0.44 2.99 7.49
CA LEU A 74 1.16 1.82 7.98
C LEU A 74 0.24 0.60 8.15
N ILE A 75 -1.00 0.81 8.61
CA ILE A 75 -2.01 -0.25 8.75
C ILE A 75 -2.38 -0.79 7.36
N LEU A 76 -2.69 0.10 6.41
CA LEU A 76 -3.07 -0.30 5.04
C LEU A 76 -1.95 -1.07 4.34
N VAL A 77 -0.69 -0.62 4.45
CA VAL A 77 0.46 -1.34 3.87
C VAL A 77 0.61 -2.74 4.45
N ARG A 78 0.35 -2.89 5.76
CA ARG A 78 0.37 -4.21 6.42
C ARG A 78 -0.75 -5.12 5.92
N ASN A 79 -1.96 -4.58 5.71
CA ASN A 79 -3.08 -5.34 5.15
C ASN A 79 -2.77 -5.81 3.72
N LEU A 80 -2.23 -4.93 2.87
CA LEU A 80 -1.82 -5.27 1.51
C LEU A 80 -0.76 -6.39 1.49
N GLN A 81 0.22 -6.37 2.41
CA GLN A 81 1.19 -7.45 2.55
C GLN A 81 0.54 -8.79 2.94
N TYR A 82 -0.46 -8.79 3.82
CA TYR A 82 -1.18 -10.01 4.21
C TYR A 82 -2.01 -10.57 3.05
N TYR A 83 -2.69 -9.73 2.29
CA TYR A 83 -3.47 -10.16 1.13
C TYR A 83 -2.59 -10.78 0.04
N LEU A 84 -1.44 -10.19 -0.28
CA LEU A 84 -0.48 -10.78 -1.23
C LEU A 84 0.05 -12.13 -0.75
N LYS A 85 0.35 -12.27 0.54
CA LYS A 85 0.77 -13.55 1.11
C LYS A 85 -0.32 -14.62 0.97
N GLY A 86 -1.60 -14.24 1.16
CA GLY A 86 -2.74 -15.13 0.91
C GLY A 86 -2.83 -15.59 -0.55
N LEU A 87 -2.59 -14.68 -1.50
CA LEU A 87 -2.57 -14.98 -2.93
C LEU A 87 -1.40 -15.90 -3.34
N GLU A 88 -0.22 -15.76 -2.73
CA GLU A 88 0.91 -16.70 -2.91
C GLU A 88 0.56 -18.12 -2.48
N TYR A 89 -0.16 -18.29 -1.36
CA TYR A 89 -0.59 -19.61 -0.90
C TYR A 89 -1.66 -20.26 -1.77
N ASP A 90 -2.52 -19.49 -2.45
CA ASP A 90 -3.58 -20.03 -3.32
C ASP A 90 -3.08 -20.35 -4.76
N ALA A 91 -1.77 -20.22 -5.02
CA ALA A 91 -1.10 -20.51 -6.30
C ALA A 91 -1.72 -19.82 -7.54
N SER A 92 -2.51 -18.76 -7.33
CA SER A 92 -3.33 -18.12 -8.37
C SER A 92 -2.59 -17.03 -9.14
N LEU A 93 -1.40 -16.62 -8.68
CA LEU A 93 -0.59 -15.56 -9.31
C LEU A 93 0.88 -15.99 -9.47
N PRO A 94 1.57 -15.54 -10.52
CA PRO A 94 2.99 -15.82 -10.68
C PRO A 94 3.80 -15.20 -9.54
N SER A 95 4.68 -16.01 -8.93
CA SER A 95 5.47 -15.63 -7.74
C SER A 95 6.34 -14.40 -7.95
N ASP A 96 6.76 -14.13 -9.18
CA ASP A 96 7.65 -13.00 -9.48
C ASP A 96 6.92 -11.66 -9.32
N TYR A 97 5.63 -11.61 -9.68
CA TYR A 97 4.81 -10.42 -9.48
C TYR A 97 4.51 -10.19 -8.01
N THR A 98 4.06 -11.22 -7.28
CA THR A 98 3.75 -11.09 -5.84
C THR A 98 4.98 -10.68 -5.05
N LYS A 99 6.15 -11.26 -5.35
CA LYS A 99 7.42 -10.94 -4.70
C LYS A 99 7.87 -9.49 -4.96
N ALA A 100 7.76 -9.01 -6.20
CA ALA A 100 8.09 -7.63 -6.55
C ALA A 100 7.23 -6.61 -5.78
N ILE A 101 5.93 -6.86 -5.67
CA ILE A 101 5.02 -5.99 -4.91
C ILE A 101 5.31 -6.05 -3.41
N LEU A 102 5.54 -7.25 -2.88
CA LEU A 102 5.83 -7.43 -1.46
C LEU A 102 7.12 -6.69 -1.05
N ASP A 103 8.14 -6.69 -1.91
CA ASP A 103 9.37 -5.96 -1.69
C ASP A 103 9.18 -4.43 -1.75
N GLU A 104 8.38 -3.92 -2.68
CA GLU A 104 8.03 -2.49 -2.72
C GLU A 104 7.20 -2.06 -1.49
N LEU A 105 6.22 -2.87 -1.07
CA LEU A 105 5.44 -2.61 0.15
C LEU A 105 6.34 -2.59 1.39
N ARG A 106 7.34 -3.49 1.50
CA ARG A 106 8.33 -3.47 2.59
C ARG A 106 9.17 -2.20 2.59
N LYS A 107 9.69 -1.78 1.44
CA LYS A 107 10.48 -0.53 1.32
C LYS A 107 9.64 0.68 1.74
N TYR A 108 8.38 0.66 1.39
CA TYR A 108 7.44 1.73 1.69
C TYR A 108 7.01 1.75 3.16
N GLN A 109 6.74 0.59 3.76
CA GLN A 109 6.50 0.46 5.20
C GLN A 109 7.66 1.01 6.04
N ARG A 110 8.91 0.70 5.65
CA ARG A 110 10.12 1.23 6.30
C ARG A 110 10.16 2.76 6.22
N TYR A 111 9.87 3.30 5.04
CA TYR A 111 9.81 4.75 4.83
C TYR A 111 8.74 5.42 5.71
N LEU A 112 7.53 4.88 5.73
CA LEU A 112 6.44 5.38 6.58
C LEU A 112 6.81 5.30 8.07
N SER A 113 7.43 4.19 8.51
CA SER A 113 7.84 4.00 9.90
C SER A 113 8.89 5.02 10.35
N MET A 114 9.86 5.36 9.49
CA MET A 114 10.85 6.40 9.80
C MET A 114 10.20 7.78 9.95
N ASN A 115 9.26 8.13 9.06
CA ASN A 115 8.55 9.40 9.15
C ASN A 115 7.59 9.45 10.35
N HIS A 116 6.92 8.35 10.67
CA HIS A 116 6.08 8.24 11.87
C HIS A 116 6.90 8.50 13.15
N LYS A 117 8.07 7.85 13.29
CA LYS A 117 8.96 8.07 14.44
C LYS A 117 9.39 9.54 14.55
N ARG A 118 9.79 10.14 13.43
CA ARG A 118 10.21 11.55 13.36
C ARG A 118 9.08 12.51 13.74
N TRP A 119 7.85 12.25 13.33
CA TRP A 119 6.72 13.11 13.64
C TRP A 119 6.19 12.88 15.05
N SER A 120 6.17 11.62 15.52
CA SER A 120 5.80 11.29 16.89
C SER A 120 6.76 11.91 17.92
N SER A 121 8.07 12.02 17.60
CA SER A 121 9.05 12.69 18.47
C SER A 121 8.96 14.21 18.49
N LEU A 122 8.17 14.82 17.59
CA LEU A 122 7.92 16.26 17.54
C LEU A 122 6.60 16.64 18.22
N ILE A 123 5.75 15.65 18.51
CA ILE A 123 4.44 15.82 19.16
C ILE A 123 4.54 15.57 20.67
N ASN A 124 5.48 14.72 21.09
CA ASN A 124 5.86 14.49 22.49
C ASN A 124 6.93 15.49 22.93
#